data_AF-A0A520CKX7-F1
#
_entry.id   AF-A0A520CKX7-F1
#
_cell.length_a   1.000
_cell.length_b   1.000
_cell.length_c   1.000
_cell.angle_alpha   90.00
_cell.angle_beta   90.00
_cell.angle_gamma   90.00
#
_symmetry.space_group_name_H-M   'P 1'
#
loop_
_entity.id
_entity.type
_entity.pdbx_description
1 polymer ?
#
loop_
_entity_poly.entity_id
_entity_poly.type
_entity_poly.pdbx_seq_one_letter_code
_entity_poly.pdbx_strand_id
1 'polypeptide(L)' 'DKIDAFANYLKKQGITTNIRRSRGKDIDAACGQLAVKEKA' A
#
# COMPACT_ATOMS: atom_id res chain seq x y z
N ASP A 1 2.10 4.08 -14.62
CA ASP A 1 2.64 4.02 -13.25
C ASP A 1 3.40 2.71 -13.03
N LYS A 2 4.49 2.68 -12.27
CA LYS A 2 5.31 1.44 -12.09
C LYS A 2 4.52 0.33 -11.40
N ILE A 3 3.66 0.71 -10.44
CA ILE A 3 2.77 -0.21 -9.71
C ILE A 3 1.77 -0.86 -10.67
N ASP A 4 1.17 -0.07 -11.57
CA ASP A 4 0.22 -0.59 -12.56
C ASP A 4 0.88 -1.57 -13.52
N ALA A 5 2.10 -1.28 -13.98
CA ALA A 5 2.83 -2.17 -14.88
C ALA A 5 3.08 -3.55 -14.22
N PHE A 6 3.47 -3.57 -12.95
CA PHE A 6 3.68 -4.80 -12.21
C PHE A 6 2.37 -5.55 -11.92
N ALA A 7 1.31 -4.84 -11.50
CA ALA A 7 0.00 -5.44 -11.30
C ALA A 7 -0.54 -6.07 -12.59
N ASN A 8 -0.34 -5.42 -13.74
CA ASN A 8 -0.74 -5.94 -15.04
C ASN A 8 0.09 -7.15 -15.47
N TYR A 9 1.39 -7.18 -15.18
CA TYR A 9 2.22 -8.36 -15.40
C TYR A 9 1.67 -9.58 -14.63
N LEU A 10 1.37 -9.43 -13.34
CA LEU A 10 0.83 -10.51 -12.51
C LEU A 10 -0.56 -10.97 -12.98
N LYS A 11 -1.45 -10.04 -13.35
CA LYS A 11 -2.78 -10.36 -13.90
C LYS A 11 -2.69 -11.20 -15.18
N LYS A 12 -1.72 -10.91 -16.07
CA LYS A 12 -1.49 -11.67 -17.30
C LYS A 12 -1.08 -13.12 -17.04
N GLN A 13 -0.48 -13.40 -15.89
CA GLN A 13 -0.14 -14.75 -15.45
C GLN A 13 -1.31 -15.47 -14.76
N GLY A 14 -2.51 -14.89 -14.76
CA GLY A 14 -3.69 -15.46 -14.09
C GLY A 14 -3.73 -15.21 -12.57
N ILE A 15 -2.82 -14.40 -12.03
CA ILE A 15 -2.77 -14.10 -10.59
C ILE A 15 -3.71 -12.94 -10.27
N THR A 16 -4.75 -13.19 -9.46
CA THR A 16 -5.65 -12.14 -8.98
C THR A 16 -4.88 -11.10 -8.17
N THR A 17 -4.79 -9.88 -8.69
CA THR A 17 -3.96 -8.81 -8.13
C THR A 17 -4.78 -7.53 -7.94
N ASN A 18 -4.80 -7.01 -6.70
CA ASN A 18 -5.50 -5.77 -6.34
C ASN A 18 -4.52 -4.73 -5.80
N ILE A 19 -4.64 -3.50 -6.29
CA ILE A 19 -3.84 -2.36 -5.80
C ILE A 19 -4.62 -1.69 -4.68
N ARG A 20 -4.08 -1.72 -3.45
CA ARG A 20 -4.63 -0.98 -2.33
C ARG A 20 -3.97 0.40 -2.25
N ARG A 21 -4.78 1.46 -2.35
CA ARG A 21 -4.30 2.83 -2.07
C ARG A 21 -4.18 3.04 -0.56
N SER A 22 -3.07 3.63 -0.12
CA SER A 22 -2.88 4.01 1.28
C SER A 22 -3.93 5.02 1.71
N ARG A 23 -4.55 4.78 2.87
CA ARG A 23 -5.52 5.68 3.52
C ARG A 23 -4.96 6.08 4.88
N GLY A 24 -5.32 7.29 5.36
CA GLY A 24 -4.89 7.79 6.67
C GLY A 24 -3.44 8.27 6.73
N LYS A 25 -2.82 8.58 5.58
CA LYS A 25 -1.43 9.07 5.52
C LYS A 25 -1.28 10.46 6.15
N ASP A 26 -2.32 11.26 6.04
CA ASP A 26 -2.49 12.61 6.58
C ASP A 26 -2.64 12.64 8.10
N ILE A 27 -3.08 11.53 8.70
CA ILE A 27 -3.30 11.38 10.15
C ILE A 27 -2.37 10.35 10.79
N ASP A 28 -1.24 10.03 10.14
CA ASP A 28 -0.26 9.04 10.61
C ASP A 28 -0.83 7.64 10.92
N ALA A 29 -1.91 7.24 10.23
CA ALA A 29 -2.61 5.98 10.45
C ALA A 29 -2.53 5.02 9.26
N ALA A 30 -1.74 5.34 8.22
CA ALA A 30 -1.50 4.39 7.14
C ALA A 30 -0.64 3.21 7.63
N CYS A 31 -0.63 2.12 6.84
CA CYS A 31 0.19 0.96 7.15
C CYS A 31 1.67 1.35 7.31
N GLY A 32 2.28 0.92 8.41
CA GLY A 32 3.67 1.26 8.76
C GLY A 32 3.85 2.60 9.49
N GLN A 33 2.79 3.41 9.67
CA GLN A 33 2.86 4.69 10.40
C GLN A 33 2.45 4.61 11.87
N LEU A 34 1.90 3.47 12.32
CA LEU A 34 1.53 3.24 13.71
C LEU A 34 2.78 3.10 14.59
N ALA A 35 3.45 4.22 14.84
CA ALA A 35 4.53 4.33 15.81
C ALA A 35 3.94 4.66 17.18
N VAL A 36 4.33 3.89 18.21
CA VAL A 36 4.04 4.25 19.60
C VAL A 36 4.89 5.48 19.92
N LYS A 37 4.29 6.67 19.93
CA LYS A 37 4.94 7.88 20.45
C LYS A 37 4.85 7.84 21.97
N GLU A 38 5.78 7.15 22.63
CA GLU A 38 5.97 7.39 24.07
C GLU A 38 6.45 8.84 24.24
N LYS A 39 5.77 9.59 25.13
CA LYS A 39 6.25 10.91 25.53
C LYS A 39 7.50 10.70 26.36
N ALA A 40 8.66 11.00 25.78
CA ALA A 40 9.88 11.26 26.53
C ALA A 40 9.70 12.50 27.42
#